data_AF-A0A0C4YJW7-F1
#
_entry.id   AF-A0A0C4YJW7-F1
#
_cell.length_a   1.000
_cell.length_b   1.000
_cell.length_c   1.000
_cell.angle_alpha   90.00
_cell.angle_beta   90.00
_cell.angle_gamma   90.00
#
_symmetry.space_group_name_H-M   'P 1'
#
loop_
_entity.id
_entity.type
_entity.pdbx_description
1 polymer ?
#
loop_
_entity_poly.entity_id
_entity_poly.type
_entity_poly.pdbx_seq_one_letter_code
_entity_poly.pdbx_strand_id
1 'polypeptide(L)'
;MSEQPIEETLPLTLDDPHQFLFWEMDVAMITGLLFYLGFAFADSFLVGGVLGFAAGFTLQKMKSNKHKKYSVHLSYWYLPVNIGLQRTPPSAMRRFMG
;
A
#
# COMPACT_ATOMS: atom_id res chain seq x y z
N MET A 1 -28.12 -7.21 -38.61
CA MET A 1 -27.12 -7.98 -37.86
C MET A 1 -25.77 -7.30 -38.06
N SER A 2 -25.53 -6.18 -37.40
CA SER A 2 -24.26 -5.45 -37.45
C SER A 2 -23.52 -5.72 -36.15
N GLU A 3 -22.47 -6.53 -36.23
CA GLU A 3 -21.54 -6.75 -35.12
C GLU A 3 -20.84 -5.42 -34.83
N GLN A 4 -21.32 -4.70 -33.81
CA GLN A 4 -20.58 -3.58 -33.24
C GLN A 4 -19.50 -4.19 -32.33
N PRO A 5 -18.20 -3.93 -32.57
CA PRO A 5 -17.18 -4.37 -31.64
C PRO A 5 -17.45 -3.63 -30.33
N ILE A 6 -17.75 -4.39 -29.28
CA ILE A 6 -17.92 -3.86 -27.94
C ILE A 6 -16.51 -3.39 -27.55
N GLU A 7 -16.20 -2.11 -27.76
CA GLU A 7 -15.05 -1.47 -27.12
C GLU A 7 -15.33 -1.48 -25.62
N GLU A 8 -15.10 -2.62 -24.99
CA GLU A 8 -15.10 -2.78 -23.56
C GLU A 8 -13.91 -1.96 -23.06
N THR A 9 -14.19 -0.69 -22.76
CA THR A 9 -13.21 0.28 -22.27
C THR A 9 -12.83 -0.15 -20.85
N LEU A 10 -11.96 -1.17 -20.74
CA LEU A 10 -11.45 -1.66 -19.48
C LEU A 10 -10.86 -0.48 -18.72
N PRO A 11 -11.43 -0.09 -17.56
CA PRO A 11 -10.89 1.02 -16.80
C PRO A 11 -9.49 0.64 -16.31
N LEU A 12 -8.47 1.29 -16.87
CA LEU A 12 -7.05 1.12 -16.54
C LEU A 12 -6.72 1.53 -15.09
N THR A 13 -7.67 2.11 -14.38
CA THR A 13 -7.54 2.67 -13.03
C THR A 13 -7.80 1.65 -11.90
N LEU A 14 -8.02 0.36 -12.21
CA LEU A 14 -8.26 -0.65 -11.17
C LEU A 14 -7.05 -0.89 -10.24
N ASP A 15 -5.84 -0.70 -10.74
CA ASP A 15 -4.58 -0.92 -10.01
C ASP A 15 -3.91 0.41 -9.57
N ASP A 16 -4.68 1.49 -9.45
CA ASP A 16 -4.12 2.74 -8.95
C ASP A 16 -3.84 2.70 -7.45
N PRO A 17 -2.65 3.21 -7.03
CA PRO A 17 -2.27 3.17 -5.63
C PRO A 17 -3.24 4.01 -4.80
N HIS A 18 -3.60 3.52 -3.62
CA HIS A 18 -4.42 4.26 -2.70
C HIS A 18 -3.70 5.55 -2.25
N GLN A 19 -4.30 6.70 -2.55
CA GLN A 19 -3.75 7.98 -2.14
C GLN A 19 -4.50 8.48 -0.90
N PHE A 20 -3.75 9.00 0.07
CA PHE A 20 -4.24 9.73 1.22
C PHE A 20 -3.87 11.21 1.05
N LEU A 21 -4.86 12.04 0.75
CA LEU A 21 -4.66 13.43 0.31
C LEU A 21 -3.74 13.51 -0.92
N PHE A 22 -2.46 13.84 -0.72
CA PHE A 22 -1.45 13.99 -1.78
C PHE A 22 -0.32 12.96 -1.68
N TRP A 23 -0.38 12.05 -0.71
CA TRP A 23 0.63 11.03 -0.45
C TRP A 23 0.07 9.63 -0.65
N GLU A 24 0.92 8.66 -0.90
CA GLU A 24 0.51 7.26 -0.85
C GLU A 24 0.13 6.89 0.60
N MET A 25 -0.93 6.09 0.79
CA MET A 25 -1.43 5.74 2.12
C MET A 25 -0.35 5.16 3.04
N ASP A 26 0.54 4.31 2.50
CA ASP A 26 1.62 3.68 3.28
C ASP A 26 2.58 4.74 3.85
N VAL A 27 2.89 5.77 3.05
CA VAL A 27 3.79 6.86 3.42
C VAL A 27 3.11 7.75 4.46
N ALA A 28 1.82 8.05 4.26
CA ALA A 28 1.02 8.79 5.23
C ALA A 28 0.91 8.06 6.57
N MET A 29 0.71 6.74 6.55
CA MET A 29 0.61 5.91 7.75
C MET A 29 1.91 5.91 8.56
N ILE A 30 3.05 5.74 7.90
CA ILE A 30 4.36 5.75 8.59
C ILE A 30 4.70 7.14 9.12
N THR A 31 4.46 8.17 8.32
CA THR A 31 4.69 9.56 8.73
C THR A 31 3.82 9.92 9.93
N GLY A 32 2.53 9.57 9.89
CA GLY A 32 1.58 9.80 10.99
C GLY A 32 1.91 8.99 12.25
N LEU A 33 2.36 7.74 12.09
CA LEU A 33 2.79 6.90 13.21
C LEU A 33 4.01 7.49 13.92
N LEU A 34 5.05 7.87 13.17
CA LEU A 34 6.26 8.48 13.73
C LEU A 34 5.99 9.83 14.38
N PHE A 35 5.08 10.60 13.79
CA PHE A 35 4.62 11.86 14.36
C PHE A 35 3.93 11.65 15.71
N TYR A 36 3.01 10.69 15.78
CA TYR A 36 2.32 10.32 17.03
C TYR A 36 3.31 9.81 18.09
N LEU A 37 4.27 8.97 17.69
CA LEU A 37 5.34 8.51 18.58
C LEU A 37 6.21 9.66 19.10
N GLY A 38 6.62 10.59 18.23
CA GLY A 38 7.41 11.74 18.66
C GLY A 38 6.65 12.65 19.62
N PHE A 39 5.35 12.82 19.41
CA PHE A 39 4.48 13.51 20.36
C PHE A 39 4.37 12.76 21.70
N ALA A 40 4.06 11.46 21.66
CA ALA A 40 3.81 10.66 22.84
C ALA A 40 5.05 10.43 23.72
N PHE A 41 6.24 10.32 23.14
CA PHE A 41 7.46 9.96 23.86
C PHE A 41 8.40 11.13 24.18
N ALA A 42 8.42 12.18 23.35
CA ALA A 42 9.38 13.28 23.51
C ALA A 42 8.75 14.61 23.93
N ASP A 43 7.41 14.67 24.08
CA ASP A 43 6.62 15.89 24.30
C ASP A 43 6.97 17.03 23.30
N SER A 44 7.57 16.63 22.18
CA SER A 44 8.27 17.49 21.24
C SER A 44 7.68 17.26 19.86
N PHE A 45 6.61 17.99 19.60
CA PHE A 45 5.89 17.96 18.32
C PHE A 45 6.81 18.21 17.12
N LEU A 46 7.79 19.12 17.27
CA LEU A 46 8.75 19.46 16.23
C LEU A 46 9.68 18.29 15.89
N VAL A 47 10.16 17.57 16.90
CA VAL A 47 11.08 16.44 16.70
C VAL A 47 10.35 15.29 16.02
N GLY A 48 9.13 14.98 16.48
CA GLY A 48 8.27 13.98 15.83
C GLY A 48 7.91 14.35 14.39
N GLY A 49 7.59 15.61 14.13
CA GLY A 49 7.32 16.14 12.79
C GLY A 49 8.48 15.98 11.83
N VAL A 50 9.67 16.43 12.23
CA VAL A 50 10.86 16.36 11.38
C VAL A 50 11.26 14.91 11.11
N LEU A 51 11.26 14.05 12.13
CA LEU A 51 11.56 12.62 11.97
C LEU A 51 10.54 11.90 11.08
N GLY A 52 9.25 12.13 11.32
CA GLY A 52 8.18 11.55 10.52
C GLY A 52 8.27 11.97 9.06
N PHE A 53 8.48 13.26 8.79
CA PHE A 53 8.60 13.78 7.44
C PHE A 53 9.86 13.25 6.72
N ALA A 54 11.00 13.19 7.41
CA ALA A 54 12.23 12.65 6.85
C ALA A 54 12.09 11.15 6.50
N ALA A 55 11.46 10.37 7.38
CA ALA A 55 11.18 8.95 7.13
C ALA A 55 10.19 8.77 5.96
N GLY A 56 9.11 9.56 5.92
CA GLY A 56 8.16 9.55 4.80
C GLY A 56 8.82 9.89 3.46
N PHE A 57 9.66 10.93 3.42
CA PHE A 57 10.36 11.36 2.21
C PHE A 57 11.36 10.32 1.71
N THR A 58 12.13 9.72 2.61
CA THR A 58 13.09 8.65 2.25
C THR A 58 12.37 7.41 1.72
N LEU A 59 11.26 7.01 2.34
CA LEU A 59 10.43 5.90 1.86
C LEU A 59 9.80 6.21 0.50
N GLN A 60 9.27 7.40 0.30
CA GLN A 60 8.70 7.81 -0.98
C GLN A 60 9.76 7.81 -2.10
N LYS A 61 10.97 8.28 -1.80
CA LYS A 61 12.11 8.23 -2.71
C LYS A 61 12.53 6.79 -3.05
N MET A 62 12.54 5.89 -2.08
CA MET A 62 12.85 4.47 -2.30
C MET A 62 11.75 3.76 -3.09
N LYS A 63 10.48 4.12 -2.89
CA LYS A 63 9.32 3.56 -3.60
C LYS A 63 9.20 4.05 -5.04
N SER A 64 9.65 5.27 -5.35
CA SER A 64 9.53 5.88 -6.69
C SER A 64 10.17 5.06 -7.83
N ASN A 65 11.06 4.11 -7.52
CA ASN A 65 11.75 3.27 -8.50
C ASN A 65 11.27 1.80 -8.49
N LYS A 66 10.19 1.48 -7.76
CA LYS A 66 9.73 0.10 -7.52
C LYS A 66 8.28 -0.09 -7.93
N HIS A 67 7.91 -1.35 -8.14
CA HIS A 67 6.55 -1.76 -8.49
C HIS A 67 5.53 -1.30 -7.43
N LYS A 68 4.32 -0.88 -7.85
CA LYS A 68 3.25 -0.34 -6.97
C LYS A 68 2.96 -1.22 -5.73
N LYS A 69 3.08 -2.55 -5.88
CA LYS A 69 2.83 -3.56 -4.81
C LYS A 69 4.07 -3.95 -3.98
N TYR A 70 5.21 -3.26 -4.14
CA TYR A 70 6.46 -3.59 -3.45
C TYR A 70 6.35 -3.47 -1.92
N SER A 71 5.66 -2.43 -1.42
CA SER A 71 5.50 -2.21 0.02
C SER A 71 4.73 -3.34 0.71
N VAL A 72 3.63 -3.81 0.12
CA VAL A 72 2.87 -4.94 0.67
C VAL A 72 3.71 -6.22 0.70
N HIS A 73 4.49 -6.46 -0.36
CA HIS A 73 5.38 -7.62 -0.42
C HIS A 73 6.51 -7.54 0.62
N LEU A 74 7.09 -6.36 0.82
CA LEU A 74 8.10 -6.13 1.85
C LEU A 74 7.49 -6.34 3.24
N SER A 75 6.35 -5.73 3.52
CA SER A 75 5.65 -5.89 4.80
C SER A 75 5.31 -7.35 5.08
N TYR A 76 4.90 -8.11 4.07
CA TYR A 76 4.63 -9.54 4.20
C TYR A 76 5.83 -10.35 4.69
N TRP A 77 7.05 -10.00 4.26
CA TRP A 77 8.27 -10.70 4.67
C TRP A 77 8.86 -10.21 6.00
N TYR A 78 8.75 -8.91 6.30
CA TYR A 78 9.42 -8.30 7.44
C TYR A 78 8.54 -8.10 8.67
N LEU A 79 7.21 -8.03 8.51
CA LEU A 79 6.32 -7.94 9.65
C LEU A 79 5.94 -9.35 10.14
N PRO A 80 6.08 -9.67 11.44
CA PRO A 80 5.62 -10.92 12.02
C PRO A 80 4.10 -10.91 12.20
N VAL A 81 3.35 -10.57 11.16
CA VAL A 81 1.88 -10.50 11.18
C VAL A 81 1.37 -11.73 10.43
N ASN A 82 0.86 -12.71 11.19
CA ASN A 82 0.16 -13.84 10.60
C ASN A 82 -1.28 -13.41 10.26
N ILE A 83 -1.45 -12.79 9.09
CA ILE A 83 -2.75 -12.25 8.63
C ILE A 83 -3.77 -13.35 8.30
N GLY A 84 -3.50 -14.61 8.62
CA GLY A 84 -4.40 -15.73 8.31
C GLY A 84 -4.62 -15.91 6.81
N LEU A 85 -3.70 -15.42 5.95
CA LEU A 85 -3.70 -15.68 4.52
C LEU A 85 -3.53 -17.19 4.30
N GLN A 86 -4.64 -17.91 4.35
CA GLN A 86 -4.69 -19.31 4.01
C GLN A 86 -4.20 -19.44 2.57
N ARG A 87 -3.21 -20.33 2.39
CA ARG A 87 -2.78 -20.77 1.07
C ARG A 87 -4.02 -21.05 0.25
N THR A 88 -4.21 -20.34 -0.87
CA THR A 88 -5.37 -20.57 -1.73
C THR A 88 -5.51 -22.07 -1.95
N PRO A 89 -6.69 -22.67 -1.70
CA PRO A 89 -6.86 -24.11 -1.73
C PRO A 89 -6.33 -24.68 -3.04
N PRO A 90 -5.75 -25.90 -3.02
CA PRO A 90 -5.18 -26.55 -4.19
C PRO A 90 -6.13 -26.45 -5.38
N SER A 91 -5.59 -26.15 -6.55
CA SER A 91 -6.38 -25.95 -7.79
C SER A 91 -7.35 -27.11 -8.07
N ALA A 92 -7.00 -28.33 -7.64
CA ALA A 92 -7.82 -29.53 -7.74
C ALA A 92 -9.20 -29.42 -7.04
N MET A 93 -9.39 -28.50 -6.09
CA MET A 93 -10.64 -28.33 -5.33
C MET A 93 -11.47 -27.13 -5.77
N ARG A 94 -11.01 -26.32 -6.74
CA ARG A 94 -11.78 -25.14 -7.19
C ARG A 94 -12.90 -25.58 -8.13
N ARG A 95 -14.14 -25.53 -7.65
CA ARG A 95 -15.32 -25.69 -8.50
C ARG A 95 -15.57 -24.39 -9.24
N PHE A 96 -15.45 -24.42 -10.56
CA PHE A 96 -15.82 -23.29 -11.42
C PHE A 96 -17.36 -23.15 -11.39
N MET A 97 -17.87 -22.08 -10.78
CA MET A 97 -19.25 -21.66 -10.98
C MET A 97 -19.20 -20.62 -12.10
N GLY A 98 -19.42 -21.10 -13.32
CA GLY A 98 -19.59 -20.24 -14.50
C GLY A 98 -20.94 -19.57 -14.51
#